data_AF-A0A4R2H5N9-F1
#
_entry.id   AF-A0A4R2H5N9-F1
#
_cell.length_a   1.000
_cell.length_b   1.000
_cell.length_c   1.000
_cell.angle_alpha   90.00
_cell.angle_beta   90.00
_cell.angle_gamma   90.00
#
_symmetry.space_group_name_H-M   'P 1'
#
loop_
_entity.id
_entity.type
_entity.pdbx_description
1 polymer ?
#
loop_
_entity_poly.entity_id
_entity_poly.type
_entity_poly.pdbx_seq_one_letter_code
_entity_poly.pdbx_strand_id
1 'polypeptide(L)'
;MGADVLVGVVEEGSDDARLEELALVLRQELLATDVRAVEPYREGEVPDGTRGPGLAAIAGVLSVSLAPGLQVLGSVVTVVRDWLRRSGSGRTVKVTIDGDTIELTGASDAVQQQVVDAWVRKHTPADG
;
A
#
# COMPACT_ATOMS: atom_id res chain seq x y z
N MET A 1 -0.56 17.62 -9.02
CA MET A 1 -0.53 17.23 -7.59
C MET A 1 -0.08 15.79 -7.56
N GLY A 2 0.87 15.41 -6.70
CA GLY A 2 1.23 13.99 -6.55
C GLY A 2 0.08 13.24 -5.87
N ALA A 3 -0.11 11.97 -6.20
CA ALA A 3 -1.09 11.15 -5.51
C ALA A 3 -0.46 10.58 -4.22
N ASP A 4 -1.25 10.56 -3.15
CA ASP A 4 -0.87 9.92 -1.90
C ASP A 4 -1.55 8.56 -1.78
N VAL A 5 -0.78 7.56 -1.36
CA VAL A 5 -1.24 6.19 -1.20
C VAL A 5 -1.13 5.79 0.27
N LEU A 6 -2.18 5.23 0.83
CA LEU A 6 -2.13 4.64 2.16
C LEU A 6 -1.81 3.16 2.07
N VAL A 7 -0.91 2.69 2.93
CA VAL A 7 -0.48 1.29 3.00
C VAL A 7 -0.58 0.80 4.43
N GLY A 8 -1.32 -0.28 4.66
CA GLY A 8 -1.48 -0.90 5.97
C GLY A 8 -1.24 -2.40 5.92
N VAL A 9 -0.49 -2.93 6.90
CA VAL A 9 -0.22 -4.37 7.03
C VAL A 9 -1.23 -4.97 7.99
N VAL A 10 -1.76 -6.14 7.66
CA VAL A 10 -2.56 -6.98 8.54
C VAL A 10 -1.97 -8.38 8.57
N GLU A 11 -1.88 -8.95 9.77
CA GLU A 11 -1.50 -10.34 9.98
C GLU A 11 -2.49 -10.98 10.96
N GLU A 12 -3.05 -12.13 10.59
CA GLU A 12 -4.05 -12.82 11.43
C GLU A 12 -3.46 -13.18 12.80
N GLY A 13 -4.20 -12.89 13.87
CA GLY A 13 -3.77 -13.17 15.25
C GLY A 13 -2.67 -12.24 15.79
N SER A 14 -2.30 -11.19 15.05
CA SER A 14 -1.32 -10.20 15.50
C SER A 14 -1.96 -9.07 16.30
N ASP A 15 -1.18 -8.51 17.21
CA ASP A 15 -1.47 -7.32 17.99
C ASP A 15 -0.89 -6.04 17.33
N ASP A 16 -1.32 -4.87 17.79
CA ASP A 16 -0.95 -3.57 17.22
C ASP A 16 0.57 -3.35 17.17
N ALA A 17 1.29 -3.74 18.23
CA ALA A 17 2.75 -3.61 18.29
C ALA A 17 3.44 -4.40 17.17
N ARG A 18 2.95 -5.61 16.89
CA ARG A 18 3.45 -6.44 15.79
C ARG A 18 3.14 -5.84 14.43
N LEU A 19 1.95 -5.26 14.25
CA LEU A 19 1.60 -4.57 13.00
C LEU A 19 2.47 -3.33 12.77
N GLU A 20 2.79 -2.57 13.83
CA GLU A 20 3.71 -1.43 13.77
C GLU A 20 5.13 -1.86 13.40
N GLU A 21 5.65 -2.95 13.98
CA GLU A 21 6.94 -3.52 13.60
C GLU A 21 6.98 -3.92 12.12
N LEU A 22 5.94 -4.59 11.63
CA LEU A 22 5.82 -4.97 10.22
C LEU A 22 5.72 -3.75 9.31
N ALA A 23 5.01 -2.72 9.72
CA ALA A 23 4.93 -1.46 9.00
C ALA A 23 6.29 -0.77 8.91
N LEU A 24 7.11 -0.78 9.97
CA LEU A 24 8.46 -0.24 9.92
C LEU A 24 9.35 -1.00 8.92
N VAL A 25 9.25 -2.33 8.88
CA VAL A 25 9.98 -3.13 7.88
C VAL A 25 9.51 -2.79 6.46
N LEU A 26 8.19 -2.79 6.23
CA LEU A 26 7.62 -2.46 4.92
C LEU A 26 7.98 -1.05 4.47
N ARG A 27 8.02 -0.08 5.40
CA ARG A 27 8.45 1.29 5.13
C ARG A 27 9.86 1.34 4.52
N GLN A 28 10.79 0.55 5.04
CA GLN A 28 12.16 0.52 4.52
C GLN A 28 12.23 -0.01 3.09
N GLU A 29 11.38 -0.99 2.76
CA GLU A 29 11.27 -1.54 1.41
C GLU A 29 10.65 -0.51 0.45
N LEU A 30 9.60 0.20 0.88
CA LEU A 30 8.96 1.25 0.10
C LEU A 30 9.90 2.42 -0.16
N LEU A 31 10.69 2.85 0.83
CA LEU A 31 11.69 3.91 0.67
C LEU A 31 12.83 3.56 -0.29
N ALA A 32 13.02 2.28 -0.61
CA ALA A 32 13.97 1.85 -1.64
C ALA A 32 13.43 2.02 -3.07
N THR A 33 12.16 2.43 -3.23
CA THR A 33 11.54 2.76 -4.52
C THR A 33 11.60 4.27 -4.79
N ASP A 34 11.24 4.69 -6.02
CA ASP A 34 11.19 6.10 -6.44
C ASP A 34 10.01 6.91 -5.84
N VAL A 35 9.57 6.55 -4.63
CA VAL A 35 8.59 7.33 -3.87
C VAL A 35 9.24 8.59 -3.31
N ARG A 36 8.43 9.64 -3.15
CA ARG A 36 8.91 10.92 -2.61
C ARG A 36 9.11 10.86 -1.10
N ALA A 37 8.20 10.22 -0.39
CA ALA A 37 8.23 10.09 1.07
C ALA A 37 7.40 8.89 1.51
N VAL A 38 7.76 8.33 2.67
CA VAL A 38 6.96 7.34 3.40
C VAL A 38 6.93 7.73 4.87
N GLU A 39 5.77 8.13 5.34
CA GLU A 39 5.55 8.70 6.67
C GLU A 39 4.45 7.93 7.43
N PRO A 40 4.51 7.83 8.77
CA PRO A 40 3.41 7.29 9.54
C PRO A 40 2.14 8.12 9.31
N TYR A 41 1.04 7.45 8.95
CA TYR A 41 -0.25 8.10 8.82
C TYR A 41 -0.80 8.43 10.22
N ARG A 42 -1.18 9.69 10.43
CA ARG A 42 -1.86 10.13 11.65
C ARG A 42 -3.28 10.54 11.31
N GLU A 43 -4.25 9.94 11.99
CA GLU A 43 -5.66 10.31 11.82
C GLU A 43 -5.84 11.82 12.05
N GLY A 44 -6.32 12.53 11.01
CA GLY A 44 -6.50 13.99 11.02
C GLY A 44 -5.71 14.71 9.91
N GLU A 45 -4.64 14.10 9.41
CA GLU A 45 -3.87 14.58 8.26
C GLU A 45 -4.37 13.84 7.01
N VAL A 46 -5.58 14.19 6.56
CA VAL A 46 -6.21 13.48 5.43
C VAL A 46 -6.11 14.34 4.18
N PRO A 47 -5.46 13.86 3.10
CA PRO A 47 -5.74 14.32 1.76
C PRO A 47 -7.22 14.03 1.46
N ASP A 48 -7.97 15.06 1.05
CA ASP A 48 -9.37 14.92 0.66
C ASP A 48 -9.52 13.76 -0.35
N GLY A 49 -10.32 12.74 -0.01
CA GLY A 49 -10.56 11.56 -0.84
C GLY A 49 -10.09 10.22 -0.28
N THR A 50 -9.18 10.20 0.71
CA THR A 50 -8.54 8.95 1.17
C THR A 50 -9.15 8.35 2.45
N ARG A 51 -10.29 8.86 2.93
CA ARG A 51 -11.07 8.26 4.04
C ARG A 51 -11.79 6.99 3.57
N GLY A 52 -11.03 5.95 3.25
CA GLY A 52 -11.55 4.61 3.03
C GLY A 52 -11.90 3.97 4.39
N PRO A 53 -13.01 3.24 4.51
CA PRO A 53 -13.48 2.67 5.79
C PRO A 53 -12.65 1.48 6.33
N GLY A 54 -11.49 1.16 5.72
CA GLY A 54 -10.76 -0.08 6.01
C GLY A 54 -9.35 0.05 6.60
N LEU A 55 -8.73 1.23 6.57
CA LEU A 55 -7.33 1.42 7.01
C LEU A 55 -7.19 2.15 8.34
N ALA A 56 -8.15 3.00 8.71
CA ALA A 56 -8.03 3.87 9.89
C ALA A 56 -7.84 3.09 11.20
N ALA A 57 -8.35 1.85 11.26
CA ALA A 57 -8.22 0.96 12.42
C ALA A 57 -6.98 0.05 12.40
N ILE A 58 -6.13 0.12 11.37
CA ILE A 58 -4.92 -0.69 11.27
C ILE A 58 -3.78 0.04 11.99
N ALA A 59 -3.11 -0.63 12.92
CA ALA A 59 -1.91 -0.06 13.55
C ALA A 59 -0.75 0.04 12.53
N GLY A 60 0.00 1.14 12.57
CA GLY A 60 1.16 1.35 11.72
C GLY A 60 0.86 1.70 10.25
N VAL A 61 -0.30 2.26 9.90
CA VAL A 61 -0.54 2.73 8.53
C VAL A 61 0.52 3.74 8.09
N LEU A 62 0.95 3.61 6.83
CA LEU A 62 1.92 4.48 6.18
C LEU A 62 1.22 5.31 5.11
N SER A 63 1.55 6.59 5.05
CA SER A 63 1.29 7.46 3.90
C SER A 63 2.51 7.44 2.98
N VAL A 64 2.29 7.15 1.71
CA VAL A 64 3.31 7.07 0.66
C VAL A 64 3.01 8.15 -0.37
N SER A 65 3.85 9.18 -0.42
CA SER A 65 3.75 10.22 -1.44
C SER A 65 4.44 9.77 -2.71
N LEU A 66 3.69 9.67 -3.80
CA LEU A 66 4.24 9.27 -5.10
C LEU A 66 4.94 10.46 -5.78
N ALA A 67 6.04 10.18 -6.47
CA ALA A 67 6.64 11.17 -7.37
C ALA A 67 5.69 11.42 -8.57
N PRO A 68 5.70 12.64 -9.15
CA PRO A 68 4.94 12.91 -10.36
C PRO A 68 5.50 12.07 -11.52
N GLY A 69 4.66 11.24 -12.14
CA GLY A 69 5.07 10.38 -13.25
C GLY A 69 4.40 9.01 -13.24
N LEU A 70 4.45 8.33 -14.38
CA LEU A 70 3.46 7.33 -14.81
C LEU A 70 3.66 5.89 -14.25
N GLN A 71 4.61 5.62 -13.34
CA GLN A 71 4.94 4.23 -12.96
C GLN A 71 5.23 3.95 -11.48
N VAL A 72 5.18 4.97 -10.59
CA VAL A 72 5.57 4.76 -9.18
C VAL A 72 4.62 3.79 -8.47
N LEU A 73 3.31 3.86 -8.77
CA LEU A 73 2.31 2.97 -8.17
C LEU A 73 2.57 1.48 -8.48
N GLY A 74 2.94 1.15 -9.72
CA GLY A 74 3.27 -0.22 -10.09
C GLY A 74 4.52 -0.74 -9.37
N SER A 75 5.49 0.13 -9.11
CA SER A 75 6.70 -0.20 -8.34
C SER A 75 6.38 -0.46 -6.87
N VAL A 76 5.54 0.38 -6.25
CA VAL A 76 5.03 0.20 -4.89
C VAL A 76 4.32 -1.15 -4.74
N VAL A 77 3.38 -1.46 -5.64
CA VAL A 77 2.65 -2.74 -5.62
C VAL A 77 3.60 -3.93 -5.80
N THR A 78 4.61 -3.81 -6.67
CA THR A 78 5.60 -4.85 -6.89
C THR A 78 6.40 -5.14 -5.62
N VAL A 79 6.95 -4.10 -4.98
CA VAL A 79 7.70 -4.23 -3.73
C VAL A 79 6.87 -4.80 -2.60
N VAL A 80 5.61 -4.35 -2.45
CA VAL A 80 4.69 -4.89 -1.45
C VAL A 80 4.46 -6.40 -1.66
N ARG A 81 4.26 -6.83 -2.91
CA ARG A 81 4.07 -8.26 -3.23
C ARG A 81 5.33 -9.08 -2.97
N ASP A 82 6.50 -8.57 -3.30
CA ASP A 82 7.77 -9.27 -3.04
C ASP A 82 8.07 -9.35 -1.54
N TRP A 83 7.71 -8.32 -0.77
CA TRP A 83 7.75 -8.34 0.69
C TRP A 83 6.79 -9.37 1.30
N LEU A 84 5.55 -9.43 0.80
CA LEU A 84 4.55 -10.43 1.21
C LEU A 84 5.01 -11.86 0.90
N ARG A 85 5.60 -12.10 -0.28
CA ARG A 85 6.13 -13.41 -0.70
C ARG A 85 7.24 -13.93 0.21
N ARG A 86 8.13 -13.04 0.68
CA ARG A 86 9.21 -13.39 1.62
C ARG A 86 8.71 -13.81 3.00
N SER A 87 7.51 -13.36 3.38
CA SER A 87 6.96 -13.50 4.72
C SER A 87 6.21 -14.81 4.98
N GLY A 88 5.87 -15.58 3.93
CA GLY A 88 5.03 -16.77 4.05
C GLY A 88 3.52 -16.47 4.04
N SER A 89 2.70 -17.47 4.37
CA SER A 89 1.23 -17.35 4.43
C SER A 89 0.79 -16.64 5.72
N GLY A 90 -0.19 -15.73 5.62
CA GLY A 90 -0.86 -15.10 6.79
C GLY A 90 -0.78 -13.57 6.85
N ARG A 91 0.02 -12.93 5.98
CA ARG A 91 0.07 -11.46 5.84
C ARG A 91 -0.73 -10.98 4.63
N THR A 92 -1.41 -9.86 4.85
CA THR A 92 -2.13 -9.10 3.84
C THR A 92 -1.70 -7.64 3.95
N VAL A 93 -1.50 -6.98 2.82
CA VAL A 93 -1.29 -5.52 2.77
C VAL A 93 -2.48 -4.89 2.06
N LYS A 94 -3.09 -3.90 2.71
CA LYS A 94 -4.13 -3.07 2.11
C LYS A 94 -3.50 -1.81 1.55
N VAL A 95 -3.81 -1.50 0.30
CA VAL A 95 -3.33 -0.32 -0.41
C VAL A 95 -4.53 0.51 -0.84
N THR A 96 -4.56 1.79 -0.48
CA THR A 96 -5.68 2.69 -0.80
C THR A 96 -5.18 3.95 -1.49
N ILE A 97 -5.87 4.32 -2.57
CA ILE A 97 -5.64 5.56 -3.33
C ILE A 97 -7.00 6.13 -3.74
N ASP A 98 -7.23 7.42 -3.53
CA ASP A 98 -8.51 8.10 -3.84
C ASP A 98 -9.77 7.36 -3.35
N GLY A 99 -9.65 6.69 -2.19
CA GLY A 99 -10.73 5.90 -1.57
C GLY A 99 -10.94 4.51 -2.15
N ASP A 100 -10.24 4.14 -3.22
CA ASP A 100 -10.23 2.80 -3.80
C ASP A 100 -9.17 1.93 -3.12
N THR A 101 -9.57 0.78 -2.60
CA THR A 101 -8.71 -0.10 -1.79
C THR A 101 -8.54 -1.45 -2.45
N ILE A 102 -7.29 -1.91 -2.56
CA ILE A 102 -6.95 -3.27 -2.98
C ILE A 102 -6.24 -4.02 -1.85
N GLU A 103 -6.57 -5.29 -1.70
CA GLU A 103 -5.87 -6.19 -0.77
C GLU A 103 -4.86 -7.05 -1.52
N LEU A 104 -3.62 -7.05 -1.03
CA LEU A 104 -2.50 -7.80 -1.57
C LEU A 104 -2.12 -8.89 -0.59
N THR A 105 -1.96 -10.10 -1.09
CA THR A 105 -1.54 -11.27 -0.32
C THR A 105 -0.26 -11.87 -0.94
N GLY A 106 0.48 -12.67 -0.16
CA GLY A 106 1.68 -13.36 -0.65
C GLY A 106 1.39 -14.48 -1.64
N ALA A 107 0.22 -15.13 -1.52
CA ALA A 107 -0.31 -16.03 -2.53
C ALA A 107 -0.81 -15.20 -3.72
N SER A 108 -0.48 -15.58 -4.95
CA SER A 108 -0.95 -14.84 -6.12
C SER A 108 -1.36 -15.82 -7.20
N ASP A 109 -2.67 -15.96 -7.35
CA ASP A 109 -3.26 -16.64 -8.50
C ASP A 109 -3.37 -15.67 -9.69
N ALA A 110 -3.47 -16.21 -10.90
CA ALA A 110 -3.55 -15.42 -12.13
C ALA A 110 -4.73 -14.42 -12.15
N VAL A 111 -5.81 -14.72 -11.43
CA VAL A 111 -6.96 -13.82 -11.26
C VAL A 111 -6.58 -12.60 -10.42
N GLN A 112 -5.86 -12.79 -9.31
CA GLN A 112 -5.42 -11.69 -8.45
C GLN A 112 -4.45 -10.76 -9.20
N GLN A 113 -3.57 -11.30 -10.05
CA GLN A 113 -2.69 -10.48 -10.89
C GLN A 113 -3.50 -9.59 -11.84
N GLN A 114 -4.54 -10.12 -12.50
CA GLN A 114 -5.38 -9.31 -13.38
C GLN A 114 -6.14 -8.19 -12.64
N VAL A 115 -6.62 -8.47 -11.43
CA VAL A 115 -7.26 -7.47 -10.57
C VAL A 115 -6.27 -6.38 -10.16
N VAL A 116 -5.07 -6.77 -9.74
CA VAL A 116 -3.99 -5.84 -9.41
C VAL A 116 -3.61 -4.97 -10.61
N ASP A 117 -3.40 -5.56 -11.78
CA ASP A 117 -3.03 -4.84 -13.00
C ASP A 117 -4.14 -3.87 -13.44
N ALA A 118 -5.41 -4.27 -13.33
CA ALA A 118 -6.55 -3.41 -13.63
C ALA A 118 -6.64 -2.22 -12.66
N TRP A 119 -6.41 -2.48 -11.36
CA TRP A 119 -6.41 -1.44 -10.34
C TRP A 119 -5.26 -0.44 -10.54
N VAL A 120 -4.04 -0.92 -10.79
CA VAL A 120 -2.88 -0.05 -11.10
C VAL A 120 -3.14 0.79 -12.34
N ARG A 121 -3.71 0.20 -13.41
CA ARG A 121 -4.06 0.94 -14.63
C ARG A 121 -5.15 2.00 -14.42
N LYS A 122 -6.11 1.75 -13.53
CA LYS A 122 -7.18 2.71 -13.21
C LYS A 122 -6.62 3.97 -12.51
N HIS A 123 -5.58 3.79 -11.70
CA HIS A 123 -5.01 4.83 -10.83
C HIS A 123 -3.70 5.42 -11.31
N THR A 124 -3.15 4.85 -12.38
CA THR A 124 -2.13 5.51 -13.18
C THR A 124 -2.87 6.38 -14.19
N PRO A 125 -2.73 7.71 -14.17
CA PRO A 125 -3.34 8.53 -15.20
C PRO A 125 -2.87 7.99 -16.56
N ALA A 126 -3.80 7.67 -17.46
CA ALA A 126 -3.43 7.44 -18.85
C ALA A 126 -2.89 8.77 -19.36
N ASP A 127 -1.61 8.83 -19.73
CA ASP A 127 -1.08 10.00 -20.43
C ASP A 127 -2.00 10.30 -21.62
N GLY A 128 -2.50 11.54 -21.65
CA GLY A 128 -3.07 12.16 -22.84
C GLY A 128 -1.96 12.79 -23.66
#